data_AF-A0A914EBN2-F1
#
_entry.id   AF-A0A914EBN2-F1
#
_cell.length_a   1.000
_cell.length_b   1.000
_cell.length_c   1.000
_cell.angle_alpha   90.00
_cell.angle_beta   90.00
_cell.angle_gamma   90.00
#
_symmetry.space_group_name_H-M   'P 1'
#
loop_
_entity.id
_entity.type
_entity.pdbx_description
1 polymer ?
#
loop_
_entity_poly.entity_id
_entity_poly.type
_entity_poly.pdbx_seq_one_letter_code
_entity_poly.pdbx_strand_id
1 'polypeptide(L)'
;MPNAYFPLGTNCSPNHFNNQSITFDIALCGAWADQYIQGDEATCEDIVQNQPSLFSEAYWLVNYVKVFYKPGEPRGTYYPTCQFAC
;
A
#
# COMPACT_ATOMS: atom_id res chain seq x y z
N MET A 1 -6.65 21.43 -6.38
CA MET A 1 -7.22 20.33 -7.18
C MET A 1 -6.39 19.08 -6.89
N PRO A 2 -7.00 17.89 -6.80
CA PRO A 2 -6.28 16.68 -6.38
C PRO A 2 -5.33 16.16 -7.49
N ASN A 3 -4.22 15.53 -7.11
CA ASN A 3 -3.25 14.94 -8.05
C ASN A 3 -3.85 13.76 -8.85
N ALA A 4 -4.82 13.06 -8.27
CA ALA A 4 -5.61 12.03 -8.92
C ALA A 4 -7.07 12.12 -8.46
N TYR A 5 -8.01 11.91 -9.38
CA TYR A 5 -9.45 11.96 -9.10
C TYR A 5 -10.17 10.80 -9.80
N PHE A 6 -10.67 9.84 -9.00
CA PHE A 6 -11.39 8.67 -9.47
C PHE A 6 -12.87 8.75 -8.99
N PRO A 7 -13.75 9.41 -9.75
CA PRO A 7 -15.15 9.56 -9.34
C PRO A 7 -15.90 8.24 -9.41
N LEU A 8 -16.66 7.93 -8.36
CA LEU A 8 -17.63 6.84 -8.35
C LEU A 8 -18.92 7.30 -9.03
N GLY A 9 -19.61 6.39 -9.71
CA GLY A 9 -20.83 6.69 -10.46
C GLY A 9 -21.22 5.56 -11.42
N THR A 10 -21.91 5.90 -12.51
CA THR A 10 -22.44 4.91 -13.46
C THR A 10 -21.35 3.99 -14.06
N ASN A 11 -20.14 4.52 -14.27
CA ASN A 11 -19.03 3.77 -14.86
C ASN A 11 -18.12 3.10 -13.81
N CYS A 12 -18.34 3.36 -12.51
CA CYS A 12 -17.57 2.76 -11.42
C CYS A 12 -18.42 2.72 -10.15
N SER A 13 -19.00 1.54 -9.87
CA SER A 13 -19.89 1.35 -8.73
C SER A 13 -19.14 1.44 -7.39
N PRO A 14 -19.69 2.10 -6.36
CA PRO A 14 -19.11 2.09 -5.02
C PRO A 14 -18.91 0.67 -4.45
N ASN A 15 -19.71 -0.30 -4.90
CA ASN A 15 -19.66 -1.68 -4.41
C ASN A 15 -18.39 -2.46 -4.78
N HIS A 16 -17.51 -1.89 -5.63
CA HIS A 16 -16.17 -2.44 -5.84
C HIS A 16 -15.28 -2.31 -4.59
N PHE A 17 -15.64 -1.42 -3.66
CA PHE A 17 -14.85 -1.10 -2.48
C PHE A 17 -15.62 -1.48 -1.20
N ASN A 18 -15.05 -2.40 -0.45
CA ASN A 18 -15.55 -2.79 0.88
C ASN A 18 -14.70 -2.15 1.99
N ASN A 19 -14.85 -2.63 3.23
CA ASN A 19 -13.94 -2.28 4.31
C ASN A 19 -12.50 -2.61 3.92
N GLN A 20 -11.65 -1.58 3.90
CA GLN A 20 -10.23 -1.70 3.54
C GLN A 20 -9.35 -1.78 4.79
N SER A 21 -8.20 -2.43 4.66
CA SER A 21 -7.08 -2.29 5.60
C SER A 21 -6.01 -1.38 4.99
N ILE A 22 -5.24 -0.73 5.86
CA ILE A 22 -4.08 0.07 5.45
C ILE A 22 -2.85 -0.84 5.57
N THR A 23 -2.10 -0.98 4.47
CA THR A 23 -0.86 -1.79 4.41
C THR A 23 0.30 -0.89 4.01
N PHE A 24 1.41 -1.00 4.73
CA PHE A 24 2.71 -0.46 4.33
C PHE A 24 3.62 -1.63 4.01
N ASP A 25 4.15 -1.69 2.81
CA ASP A 25 5.09 -2.71 2.38
C ASP A 25 6.23 -2.07 1.57
N ILE A 26 7.34 -2.81 1.50
CA ILE A 26 8.42 -2.61 0.55
C ILE A 26 8.68 -4.00 -0.03
N ALA A 27 7.99 -4.32 -1.13
CA ALA A 27 8.24 -5.53 -1.88
C ALA A 27 9.44 -5.32 -2.81
N LEU A 28 10.34 -6.30 -2.86
CA LEU A 28 11.48 -6.32 -3.77
C LEU A 28 11.24 -7.40 -4.82
N CYS A 29 11.58 -7.10 -6.08
CA CYS A 29 11.37 -7.98 -7.23
C CYS A 29 9.89 -8.30 -7.49
N GLY A 30 9.65 -9.39 -8.22
CA GLY A 30 8.33 -9.84 -8.61
C GLY A 30 7.90 -9.25 -9.95
N ALA A 31 6.81 -9.83 -10.50
CA ALA A 31 6.42 -9.65 -11.89
C ALA A 31 6.31 -8.19 -12.36
N TRP A 32 6.08 -7.24 -11.45
CA TRP A 32 6.12 -5.82 -11.77
C TRP A 32 7.56 -5.27 -11.81
N ALA A 33 8.32 -5.39 -10.71
CA ALA A 33 9.66 -4.81 -10.61
C ALA A 33 10.67 -5.46 -11.56
N ASP A 34 10.55 -6.78 -11.79
CA ASP A 34 11.45 -7.55 -12.65
C ASP A 34 11.48 -7.03 -14.09
N GLN A 35 10.36 -6.45 -14.58
CA GLN A 35 10.27 -5.89 -15.93
C GLN A 35 11.17 -4.66 -16.14
N TYR A 36 11.60 -4.02 -15.06
CA TYR A 36 12.42 -2.81 -15.11
C TYR A 36 13.89 -3.06 -14.81
N ILE A 37 14.26 -4.29 -14.43
CA ILE A 37 15.66 -4.70 -14.35
C ILE A 37 16.13 -5.00 -15.77
N GLN A 38 16.86 -4.06 -16.35
CA GLN A 38 17.42 -4.20 -17.69
C GLN A 38 18.90 -4.55 -17.61
N GLY A 39 19.27 -5.74 -18.10
CA GLY A 39 20.64 -6.19 -18.20
C GLY A 39 20.74 -7.72 -18.22
N ASP A 40 21.58 -8.26 -19.09
CA ASP A 40 21.75 -9.72 -19.27
C ASP A 40 22.58 -10.39 -18.14
N GLU A 41 23.08 -9.61 -17.17
CA GLU A 41 24.12 -10.10 -16.23
C GLU A 41 23.63 -10.41 -14.81
N ALA A 42 22.46 -9.92 -14.37
CA ALA A 42 21.93 -10.20 -13.04
C ALA A 42 20.39 -10.12 -13.00
N THR A 43 19.75 -11.09 -12.35
CA THR A 43 18.32 -11.05 -12.04
C THR A 43 18.03 -10.06 -10.90
N CYS A 44 16.76 -9.68 -10.71
CA CYS A 44 16.39 -8.87 -9.56
C CYS A 44 16.79 -9.56 -8.24
N GLU A 45 16.57 -10.86 -8.16
CA GLU A 45 16.92 -11.69 -7.01
C GLU A 45 18.44 -11.67 -6.76
N ASP A 46 19.26 -11.73 -7.81
CA ASP A 46 20.72 -11.64 -7.68
C ASP A 46 21.15 -10.30 -7.10
N ILE A 47 20.51 -9.20 -7.51
CA ILE A 47 20.80 -7.85 -6.98
C ILE A 47 20.39 -7.77 -5.51
N VAL A 48 19.18 -8.20 -5.17
CA VAL A 48 18.66 -8.16 -3.80
C VAL A 48 19.49 -9.02 -2.85
N GLN A 49 19.89 -10.21 -3.28
CA GLN A 49 20.66 -11.14 -2.44
C GLN A 49 22.11 -10.69 -2.25
N ASN A 50 22.75 -10.18 -3.30
CA ASN A 50 24.20 -9.95 -3.29
C ASN A 50 24.60 -8.49 -3.06
N GLN A 51 23.67 -7.53 -3.14
CA GLN A 51 23.95 -6.09 -2.99
C GLN A 51 23.07 -5.41 -1.93
N PRO A 52 23.06 -5.89 -0.67
CA PRO A 52 22.16 -5.39 0.38
C PRO A 52 22.38 -3.90 0.73
N SER A 53 23.58 -3.36 0.48
CA SER A 53 23.90 -1.96 0.75
C SER A 53 23.08 -0.97 -0.10
N LEU A 54 22.58 -1.40 -1.27
CA LEU A 54 21.75 -0.58 -2.14
C LEU A 54 20.39 -0.22 -1.53
N PHE A 55 19.93 -1.00 -0.54
CA PHE A 55 18.62 -0.86 0.08
C PHE A 55 18.67 -0.15 1.43
N SER A 56 19.79 0.49 1.77
CA SER A 56 19.96 1.23 3.04
C SER A 56 18.93 2.34 3.25
N GLU A 57 18.44 2.95 2.16
CA GLU A 57 17.41 4.00 2.18
C GLU A 57 15.99 3.47 1.89
N ALA A 58 15.80 2.15 1.78
CA ALA A 58 14.51 1.53 1.52
C ALA A 58 13.74 1.29 2.83
N TYR A 59 13.24 2.36 3.46
CA TYR A 59 12.44 2.27 4.69
C TYR A 59 11.34 3.34 4.76
N TRP A 60 10.33 3.05 5.57
CA TRP A 60 9.31 4.03 5.96
C TRP A 60 9.66 4.63 7.32
N LEU A 61 9.73 5.97 7.42
CA LEU A 61 9.81 6.68 8.69
C LEU A 61 8.45 7.36 8.98
N VAL A 62 7.57 6.64 9.68
CA VAL A 62 6.18 7.08 9.89
C VAL A 62 6.06 7.87 11.19
N ASN A 63 5.71 9.16 11.09
CA ASN A 63 5.42 9.99 12.28
C ASN A 63 4.07 9.65 12.92
N TYR A 64 2.99 9.63 12.12
CA TYR A 64 1.66 9.21 12.55
C TYR A 64 0.75 8.91 11.36
N VAL A 65 -0.26 8.05 11.60
CA VAL A 65 -1.39 7.82 10.69
C VAL A 65 -2.67 8.20 11.44
N LYS A 66 -3.53 9.02 10.82
CA LYS A 66 -4.83 9.40 11.37
C LYS A 66 -5.93 9.06 10.38
N VAL A 67 -6.94 8.34 10.85
CA VAL A 67 -8.11 7.95 10.05
C VAL A 67 -9.30 8.78 10.53
N PHE A 68 -9.95 9.47 9.60
CA PHE A 68 -11.15 10.25 9.85
C PHE A 68 -12.32 9.61 9.11
N TYR A 69 -13.49 9.64 9.74
CA TYR A 69 -14.75 9.19 9.14
C TYR A 69 -15.73 10.37 9.13
N LYS A 70 -16.68 10.33 8.19
CA LYS A 70 -17.75 11.32 8.13
C LYS A 70 -18.77 11.03 9.23
N PRO A 71 -19.07 11.99 10.13
CA PRO A 71 -20.13 11.82 11.12
C PRO A 71 -21.51 11.61 10.44
N GLY A 72 -22.29 10.64 10.93
CA GLY A 72 -23.66 10.39 10.45
C GLY A 72 -23.82 9.39 9.29
N GLU A 73 -22.74 8.80 8.80
CA GLU A 73 -22.79 7.72 7.79
C GLU A 73 -22.80 6.35 8.50
N PRO A 74 -23.68 5.40 8.12
CA PRO A 74 -23.72 4.10 8.76
C PRO A 74 -22.38 3.40 8.60
N ARG A 75 -21.69 3.21 9.73
CA ARG A 75 -20.46 2.43 9.79
C ARG A 75 -20.80 1.03 9.29
N GLY A 76 -20.15 0.58 8.20
CA GLY A 76 -19.97 -0.85 8.00
C GLY A 76 -19.49 -1.45 9.33
N THR A 77 -20.06 -2.59 9.73
CA THR A 77 -20.08 -3.14 11.10
C THR A 77 -18.72 -3.43 11.76
N TYR A 78 -17.61 -2.92 11.22
CA TYR A 78 -16.28 -3.05 11.78
C TYR A 78 -15.96 -1.88 12.71
N TYR A 79 -16.36 -2.03 13.96
CA TYR A 79 -15.68 -1.34 15.06
C TYR A 79 -14.33 -2.03 15.26
N PRO A 80 -13.18 -1.36 15.14
CA PRO A 80 -12.01 -1.81 15.86
C PRO A 80 -12.32 -1.50 17.33
N THR A 81 -13.09 -2.38 17.98
CA THR A 81 -12.97 -2.48 19.42
C THR A 81 -11.50 -2.78 19.64
N CYS A 82 -10.85 -1.97 20.45
CA CYS A 82 -9.54 -2.28 20.99
C CYS A 82 -9.73 -3.58 21.79
N GLN A 83 -9.62 -4.73 21.12
CA GLN A 83 -9.92 -6.05 21.67
C GLN A 83 -8.69 -6.71 22.28
N PHE A 84 -7.52 -6.07 22.18
CA PHE A 84 -6.41 -6.37 23.07
C PHE A 84 -5.90 -5.06 23.64
N ALA A 85 -5.83 -5.05 24.96
CA ALA A 85 -5.55 -3.93 25.83
C ALA A 85 -4.26 -3.17 25.44
N CYS A 86 -4.15 -1.95 25.96
CA CYS A 86 -2.85 -1.35 26.28
C CYS A 86 -1.93 -2.36 26.99
#